data_AF-A0A9Q0SZR0-F1
#
_entry.id   AF-A0A9Q0SZR0-F1
#
_cell.length_a   1.000
_cell.length_b   1.000
_cell.length_c   1.000
_cell.angle_alpha   90.00
_cell.angle_beta   90.00
_cell.angle_gamma   90.00
#
_symmetry.space_group_name_H-M   'P 1'
#
loop_
_entity.id
_entity.type
_entity.pdbx_description
1 polymer ?
#
loop_
_entity_poly.entity_id
_entity_poly.type
_entity_poly.pdbx_seq_one_letter_code
_entity_poly.pdbx_strand_id
1 'polypeptide(L)'
;MAPVDNGAQTETKDQAITSTTAATDPYNVEAAEILASSAQHMPIAQAAPIYEQILSLFPTASKFWKQYAEAHMAVNNDDAIKQIFSRCLLNCLHVPLWRCYIRFIRKVNEKKGAEGQDEIRKAFDFMLGYVGADMASGPVWMEYITFLKSLPVC
;
A
#
# COMPACT_ATOMS: atom_id res chain seq x y z
N MET A 1 22.06 35.11 -36.11
CA MET A 1 21.60 33.79 -36.57
C MET A 1 22.24 32.76 -35.67
N ALA A 2 21.56 32.35 -34.60
CA ALA A 2 21.81 31.06 -33.96
C ALA A 2 21.07 30.01 -34.82
N PRO A 3 21.42 28.69 -34.80
CA PRO A 3 21.05 27.90 -33.62
C PRO A 3 21.86 26.58 -33.35
N VAL A 4 21.53 26.00 -32.19
CA VAL A 4 21.61 24.58 -31.74
C VAL A 4 22.97 23.90 -31.57
N ASP A 5 23.36 23.68 -30.32
CA ASP A 5 23.69 22.33 -29.87
C ASP A 5 23.07 22.09 -28.48
N ASN A 6 22.22 21.08 -28.39
CA ASN A 6 21.40 20.73 -27.23
C ASN A 6 21.63 19.24 -27.01
N GLY A 7 22.40 18.88 -25.98
CA GLY A 7 22.87 17.51 -25.80
C GLY A 7 23.21 17.17 -24.35
N ALA A 8 22.21 16.66 -23.65
CA ALA A 8 22.29 15.61 -22.62
C ALA A 8 23.34 15.75 -21.49
N GLN A 9 22.99 16.45 -20.41
CA GLN A 9 23.67 16.29 -19.12
C GLN A 9 22.70 16.45 -17.93
N THR A 10 21.83 15.49 -17.67
CA THR A 10 21.01 15.47 -16.43
C THR A 10 20.66 14.08 -15.86
N GLU A 11 21.28 12.97 -16.28
CA GLU A 11 20.84 11.63 -15.83
C GLU A 11 21.84 10.83 -14.97
N THR A 12 23.04 11.34 -14.68
CA THR A 12 24.10 10.52 -14.03
C THR A 12 24.35 10.82 -12.55
N LYS A 13 23.73 11.86 -11.97
CA LYS A 13 24.07 12.30 -10.59
C LYS A 13 23.24 11.64 -9.50
N ASP A 14 22.01 11.21 -9.79
CA ASP A 14 21.10 10.70 -8.76
C ASP A 14 21.39 9.24 -8.36
N GLN A 15 21.98 8.44 -9.25
CA GLN A 15 22.34 7.04 -8.97
C GLN A 15 23.61 6.87 -8.12
N ALA A 16 24.52 7.85 -8.15
CA ALA A 16 25.77 7.79 -7.39
C ALA A 16 25.60 8.15 -5.90
N ILE A 17 24.58 8.97 -5.59
CA ILE A 17 24.28 9.39 -4.21
C ILE A 17 23.58 8.25 -3.46
N THR A 18 22.77 7.44 -4.15
CA THR A 18 21.92 6.38 -3.56
C THR A 18 22.71 5.24 -2.92
N SER A 19 23.89 4.92 -3.45
CA SER A 19 24.74 3.84 -2.92
C SER A 19 25.66 4.30 -1.77
N THR A 20 25.88 5.61 -1.63
CA THR A 20 26.79 6.17 -0.61
C THR A 20 26.06 6.50 0.71
N THR A 21 24.79 6.92 0.66
CA THR A 21 24.01 7.26 1.88
C THR A 21 23.35 6.06 2.56
N ALA A 22 23.12 4.94 1.85
CA ALA A 22 22.61 3.71 2.46
C ALA A 22 23.64 3.03 3.38
N ALA A 23 24.94 3.33 3.21
CA ALA A 23 26.01 2.76 4.02
C ALA A 23 26.21 3.49 5.36
N THR A 24 25.65 4.69 5.54
CA THR A 24 25.92 5.55 6.71
C THR A 24 24.92 5.39 7.85
N ASP A 25 23.68 4.97 7.58
CA ASP A 25 22.67 4.65 8.60
C ASP A 25 21.53 3.78 8.01
N PRO A 26 21.37 2.52 8.45
CA PRO A 26 20.29 1.65 7.96
C PRO A 26 18.89 2.16 8.33
N TYR A 27 18.75 3.03 9.33
CA TYR A 27 17.46 3.58 9.77
C TYR A 27 17.15 4.97 9.18
N ASN A 28 17.87 5.37 8.13
CA ASN A 28 17.59 6.61 7.42
C ASN A 28 16.24 6.52 6.69
N VAL A 29 15.23 7.22 7.23
CA VAL A 29 13.87 7.25 6.69
C VAL A 29 13.84 7.84 5.27
N GLU A 30 14.61 8.90 5.00
CA GLU A 30 14.66 9.54 3.67
C GLU A 30 15.18 8.56 2.61
N ALA A 31 16.23 7.81 2.94
CA ALA A 31 16.77 6.78 2.05
C ALA A 31 15.74 5.68 1.76
N ALA A 32 15.01 5.23 2.79
CA ALA A 32 13.94 4.26 2.62
C ALA A 32 12.78 4.80 1.77
N GLU A 33 12.42 6.07 1.92
CA GLU A 33 11.39 6.72 1.10
C GLU A 33 11.78 6.82 -0.37
N ILE A 34 13.04 7.19 -0.66
CA ILE A 34 13.56 7.23 -2.03
C ILE A 34 13.51 5.83 -2.66
N LEU A 35 13.97 4.80 -1.95
CA LEU A 35 13.93 3.41 -2.43
C LEU A 35 12.51 2.93 -2.69
N ALA A 36 11.57 3.22 -1.78
CA ALA A 36 10.17 2.89 -1.96
C ALA A 36 9.56 3.61 -3.17
N SER A 37 9.88 4.90 -3.37
CA SER A 37 9.45 5.68 -4.52
C SER A 37 9.98 5.12 -5.84
N SER A 38 11.25 4.70 -5.88
CA SER A 38 11.81 4.01 -7.04
C SER A 38 11.09 2.68 -7.31
N ALA A 39 10.83 1.89 -6.26
CA ALA A 39 10.17 0.59 -6.36
C ALA A 39 8.73 0.67 -6.90
N GLN A 40 8.00 1.77 -6.67
CA GLN A 40 6.65 1.97 -7.21
C GLN A 40 6.58 1.94 -8.74
N HIS A 41 7.67 2.31 -9.41
CA HIS A 41 7.73 2.39 -10.87
C HIS A 41 8.34 1.13 -11.50
N MET A 42 8.66 0.13 -10.69
CA MET A 42 9.30 -1.11 -11.12
C MET A 42 8.29 -2.27 -11.19
N PRO A 43 8.56 -3.31 -12.01
CA PRO A 43 7.81 -4.55 -11.95
C PRO A 43 7.89 -5.20 -10.57
N ILE A 44 6.81 -5.90 -10.16
CA ILE A 44 6.71 -6.49 -8.82
C ILE A 44 7.87 -7.42 -8.45
N ALA A 45 8.43 -8.13 -9.44
CA ALA A 45 9.57 -9.03 -9.22
C ALA A 45 10.82 -8.31 -8.71
N GLN A 46 11.01 -7.05 -9.11
CA GLN A 46 12.13 -6.20 -8.67
C GLN A 46 11.74 -5.35 -7.45
N ALA A 47 10.48 -4.92 -7.36
CA ALA A 47 9.99 -4.10 -6.26
C ALA A 47 9.86 -4.88 -4.94
N ALA A 48 9.43 -6.14 -4.99
CA ALA A 48 9.21 -6.98 -3.81
C ALA A 48 10.43 -7.10 -2.88
N PRO A 49 11.65 -7.44 -3.35
CA PRO A 49 12.82 -7.51 -2.45
C PRO A 49 13.17 -6.15 -1.82
N ILE A 50 12.93 -5.04 -2.52
CA ILE A 50 13.15 -3.69 -1.98
C ILE A 50 12.17 -3.42 -0.82
N TYR A 51 10.88 -3.72 -1.01
CA TYR A 51 9.89 -3.57 0.06
C TYR A 51 10.17 -4.48 1.25
N GLU A 52 10.56 -5.75 1.03
CA GLU A 52 10.91 -6.66 2.13
C GLU A 52 12.13 -6.16 2.91
N GLN A 53 13.14 -5.59 2.24
CA GLN A 53 14.28 -4.97 2.91
C GLN A 53 13.85 -3.78 3.78
N ILE A 54 13.06 -2.86 3.24
CA ILE A 54 12.58 -1.68 3.98
C ILE A 54 11.74 -2.12 5.18
N LEU A 55 10.83 -3.07 4.99
CA LEU A 55 9.92 -3.56 6.03
C LEU A 55 10.62 -4.42 7.09
N SER A 56 11.78 -4.99 6.78
CA SER A 56 12.63 -5.64 7.79
C SER A 56 13.21 -4.63 8.80
N LEU A 57 13.45 -3.39 8.36
CA LEU A 57 13.96 -2.30 9.18
C LEU A 57 12.84 -1.49 9.84
N PHE A 58 11.73 -1.29 9.12
CA PHE A 58 10.58 -0.50 9.53
C PHE A 58 9.28 -1.33 9.53
N PRO A 59 9.15 -2.33 10.42
CA PRO A 59 8.01 -3.25 10.42
C PRO A 59 6.67 -2.58 10.76
N THR A 60 6.69 -1.39 11.39
CA THR A 60 5.49 -0.63 11.77
C THR A 60 5.12 0.47 10.77
N ALA A 61 5.89 0.64 9.70
CA ALA A 61 5.67 1.69 8.71
C ALA A 61 4.52 1.34 7.75
N SER A 62 3.30 1.72 8.14
CA SER A 62 2.08 1.47 7.36
C SER A 62 2.13 1.99 5.91
N LYS A 63 2.85 3.08 5.66
CA LYS A 63 3.07 3.66 4.32
C LYS A 63 3.69 2.62 3.37
N PHE A 64 4.77 1.96 3.78
CA PHE A 64 5.47 0.97 2.96
C PHE A 64 4.66 -0.31 2.80
N TRP A 65 3.99 -0.78 3.86
CA TRP A 65 3.06 -1.92 3.77
C TRP A 65 1.94 -1.69 2.76
N LYS A 66 1.35 -0.49 2.77
CA LYS A 66 0.31 -0.11 1.82
C LYS A 66 0.85 -0.10 0.39
N GLN A 67 2.00 0.53 0.13
CA GLN A 67 2.60 0.57 -1.20
C GLN A 67 2.92 -0.84 -1.72
N TYR A 68 3.42 -1.71 -0.85
CA TYR A 68 3.72 -3.09 -1.20
C TYR A 68 2.46 -3.89 -1.56
N ALA A 69 1.39 -3.75 -0.76
CA ALA A 69 0.10 -4.36 -1.07
C ALA A 69 -0.49 -3.82 -2.39
N GLU A 70 -0.44 -2.52 -2.62
CA GLU A 70 -0.93 -1.87 -3.86
C GLU A 70 -0.17 -2.36 -5.10
N ALA A 71 1.14 -2.59 -4.99
CA ALA A 71 1.95 -3.15 -6.07
C ALA A 71 1.52 -4.58 -6.44
N HIS A 72 1.22 -5.44 -5.45
CA HIS A 72 0.66 -6.77 -5.72
C HIS A 72 -0.80 -6.73 -6.22
N MET A 73 -1.59 -5.76 -5.77
CA MET A 73 -2.96 -5.53 -6.28
C MET A 73 -2.98 -5.16 -7.76
N ALA A 74 -1.97 -4.45 -8.25
CA ALA A 74 -1.84 -4.08 -9.66
C ALA A 74 -1.61 -5.29 -10.58
N VAL A 75 -0.92 -6.33 -10.09
CA VAL A 75 -0.68 -7.58 -10.84
C VAL A 75 -1.71 -8.68 -10.55
N ASN A 76 -2.76 -8.38 -9.74
CA ASN A 76 -3.81 -9.31 -9.33
C ASN A 76 -3.29 -10.58 -8.62
N ASN A 77 -2.24 -10.45 -7.80
CA ASN A 77 -1.73 -11.57 -7.00
C ASN A 77 -2.42 -11.64 -5.63
N ASP A 78 -3.64 -12.19 -5.60
CA ASP A 78 -4.49 -12.21 -4.41
C ASP A 78 -3.87 -12.95 -3.21
N ASP A 79 -3.08 -14.00 -3.46
CA ASP A 79 -2.47 -14.78 -2.39
C ASP A 79 -1.32 -14.03 -1.71
N ALA A 80 -0.48 -13.34 -2.47
CA ALA A 80 0.56 -12.48 -1.92
C ALA A 80 -0.04 -11.32 -1.10
N ILE A 81 -1.14 -10.72 -1.57
CA ILE A 81 -1.81 -9.63 -0.87
C ILE A 81 -2.36 -10.10 0.49
N LYS A 82 -2.98 -11.28 0.54
CA LYS A 82 -3.44 -11.88 1.81
C LYS A 82 -2.29 -12.12 2.79
N GLN A 83 -1.15 -12.62 2.29
CA GLN A 83 0.05 -12.83 3.13
C GLN A 83 0.63 -11.51 3.66
N ILE A 84 0.58 -10.44 2.87
CA ILE A 84 1.02 -9.11 3.31
C ILE A 84 0.09 -8.61 4.44
N PHE A 85 -1.22 -8.66 4.22
CA PHE A 85 -2.19 -8.20 5.22
C PHE A 85 -2.17 -9.01 6.51
N SER A 86 -1.93 -10.32 6.45
CA SER A 86 -1.80 -11.15 7.66
C SER A 86 -0.58 -10.76 8.50
N ARG A 87 0.50 -10.28 7.88
CA ARG A 87 1.71 -9.81 8.57
C ARG A 87 1.53 -8.41 9.18
N CYS A 88 0.80 -7.51 8.51
CA CYS A 88 0.82 -6.09 8.87
C CYS A 88 -0.43 -5.57 9.58
N LEU A 89 -1.63 -6.11 9.35
CA LEU A 89 -2.88 -5.49 9.83
C LEU A 89 -2.95 -5.34 11.35
N LEU A 90 -2.64 -6.40 12.09
CA LEU A 90 -2.71 -6.37 13.57
C LEU A 90 -1.48 -5.72 14.22
N ASN A 91 -0.38 -5.61 13.46
CA ASN A 91 0.84 -4.93 13.92
C ASN A 91 0.79 -3.41 13.65
N CYS A 92 0.00 -2.98 12.66
CA CYS A 92 -0.12 -1.60 12.21
C CYS A 92 -1.59 -1.15 12.15
N LEU A 93 -2.09 -0.55 13.23
CA LEU A 93 -3.48 -0.07 13.33
C LEU A 93 -3.72 1.29 12.65
N HIS A 94 -3.17 1.48 11.45
CA HIS A 94 -3.29 2.74 10.71
C HIS A 94 -4.46 2.71 9.72
N VAL A 95 -5.40 3.65 9.86
CA VAL A 95 -6.61 3.74 9.02
C VAL A 95 -6.33 3.62 7.51
N PRO A 96 -5.31 4.28 6.91
CA PRO A 96 -5.04 4.16 5.47
C PRO A 96 -4.69 2.74 5.01
N LEU A 97 -4.00 1.95 5.84
CA LEU A 97 -3.65 0.56 5.54
C LEU A 97 -4.90 -0.33 5.55
N TRP A 98 -5.74 -0.16 6.58
CA TRP A 98 -7.00 -0.87 6.69
C TRP A 98 -8.00 -0.51 5.58
N ARG A 99 -8.00 0.75 5.10
CA ARG A 99 -8.76 1.13 3.88
C ARG A 99 -8.25 0.41 2.63
N CYS A 100 -6.94 0.21 2.50
CA CYS A 100 -6.37 -0.60 1.41
C CYS A 100 -6.86 -2.06 1.49
N TYR A 101 -6.89 -2.64 2.70
CA TYR A 101 -7.46 -3.96 2.94
C TYR A 101 -8.93 -4.07 2.51
N ILE A 102 -9.79 -3.14 2.92
CA ILE A 102 -11.21 -3.13 2.50
C ILE A 102 -11.34 -3.04 0.98
N ARG A 103 -10.54 -2.21 0.31
CA ARG A 103 -10.53 -2.14 -1.16
C ARG A 103 -10.19 -3.49 -1.80
N PHE A 104 -9.23 -4.21 -1.24
CA PHE A 104 -8.88 -5.56 -1.68
C PHE A 104 -10.04 -6.55 -1.48
N ILE A 105 -10.62 -6.60 -0.28
CA ILE A 105 -11.75 -7.50 0.03
C ILE A 105 -12.94 -7.22 -0.90
N ARG A 106 -13.26 -5.95 -1.17
CA ARG A 106 -14.31 -5.58 -2.12
C ARG A 106 -14.02 -6.10 -3.52
N LYS A 107 -12.80 -5.90 -4.02
CA LYS A 107 -12.38 -6.37 -5.35
C LYS A 107 -12.50 -7.88 -5.50
N VAL A 108 -12.08 -8.65 -4.50
CA VAL A 108 -12.13 -10.13 -4.53
C VAL A 108 -13.56 -10.66 -4.43
N ASN A 109 -14.46 -9.95 -3.74
CA ASN A 109 -15.82 -10.41 -3.47
C ASN A 109 -16.90 -9.76 -4.36
N GLU A 110 -16.55 -8.81 -5.22
CA GLU A 110 -17.48 -8.11 -6.11
C GLU A 110 -18.31 -9.06 -6.98
N LYS A 111 -17.70 -10.16 -7.45
CA LYS A 111 -18.34 -11.14 -8.35
C LYS A 111 -19.15 -12.23 -7.62
N LYS A 112 -19.14 -12.26 -6.30
CA LYS A 112 -19.76 -13.34 -5.49
C LYS A 112 -21.20 -13.06 -5.07
N GLY A 113 -21.82 -11.98 -5.55
CA GLY A 113 -23.21 -11.64 -5.22
C GLY A 113 -23.43 -11.51 -3.71
N ALA A 114 -24.50 -12.09 -3.19
CA ALA A 114 -24.91 -11.96 -1.79
C ALA A 114 -23.87 -12.48 -0.77
N GLU A 115 -23.19 -13.59 -1.07
CA GLU A 115 -22.11 -14.12 -0.22
C GLU A 115 -20.95 -13.13 -0.14
N GLY A 116 -20.59 -12.53 -1.30
CA GLY A 116 -19.54 -11.51 -1.34
C GLY A 116 -19.89 -10.26 -0.54
N GLN A 117 -21.15 -9.83 -0.57
CA GLN A 117 -21.61 -8.71 0.25
C GLN A 117 -21.50 -9.00 1.75
N ASP A 118 -21.79 -10.23 2.17
CA ASP A 118 -21.65 -10.63 3.57
C ASP A 118 -20.18 -10.63 4.02
N GLU A 119 -19.26 -11.12 3.18
CA GLU A 119 -17.82 -11.06 3.46
C GLU A 119 -17.28 -9.63 3.52
N ILE A 120 -17.76 -8.74 2.65
CA ILE A 120 -17.40 -7.31 2.72
C ILE A 120 -17.93 -6.69 4.01
N ARG A 121 -19.16 -7.00 4.42
CA ARG A 121 -19.74 -6.54 5.69
C ARG A 121 -18.89 -7.00 6.88
N LYS A 122 -18.59 -8.29 6.97
CA LYS A 122 -17.71 -8.86 8.01
C LYS A 122 -16.35 -8.17 8.05
N ALA A 123 -15.77 -7.86 6.90
CA ALA A 123 -14.49 -7.16 6.84
C ALA A 123 -14.58 -5.71 7.36
N PHE A 124 -15.66 -4.99 7.08
CA PHE A 124 -15.92 -3.67 7.66
C PHE A 124 -16.09 -3.75 9.18
N ASP A 125 -16.92 -4.68 9.68
CA ASP A 125 -17.13 -4.86 11.12
C ASP A 125 -15.82 -5.21 11.82
N PHE A 126 -15.02 -6.10 11.23
CA PHE A 126 -13.68 -6.43 11.71
C PHE A 126 -12.77 -5.20 11.77
N MET A 127 -12.68 -4.42 10.69
CA MET A 127 -11.88 -3.20 10.65
C MET A 127 -12.31 -2.19 11.72
N LEU A 128 -13.62 -1.95 11.85
CA LEU A 128 -14.16 -0.98 12.80
C LEU A 128 -13.94 -1.41 14.25
N GLY A 129 -13.87 -2.71 14.54
CA GLY A 129 -13.47 -3.23 15.84
C GLY A 129 -12.07 -2.79 16.30
N TYR A 130 -11.15 -2.52 15.36
CA TYR A 130 -9.79 -2.07 15.69
C TYR A 130 -9.58 -0.57 15.49
N VAL A 131 -9.97 -0.04 14.32
CA VAL A 131 -9.67 1.36 13.94
C VAL A 131 -10.91 2.26 13.93
N GLY A 132 -12.07 1.78 14.36
CA GLY A 132 -13.32 2.54 14.33
C GLY A 132 -13.40 3.68 15.34
N ALA A 133 -12.62 3.63 16.43
CA ALA A 133 -12.53 4.69 17.44
C ALA A 133 -11.46 5.76 17.12
N ASP A 134 -10.67 5.56 16.05
CA ASP A 134 -9.64 6.50 15.63
C ASP A 134 -10.26 7.78 15.05
N MET A 135 -9.65 8.94 15.31
CA MET A 135 -10.13 10.23 14.80
C MET A 135 -10.15 10.31 13.26
N ALA A 136 -9.27 9.58 12.58
CA ALA A 136 -9.19 9.52 11.12
C ALA A 136 -10.12 8.46 10.51
N SER A 137 -10.94 7.77 11.32
CA SER A 137 -11.86 6.72 10.85
C SER A 137 -13.10 7.26 10.12
N GLY A 138 -13.38 8.58 10.19
CA GLY A 138 -14.57 9.19 9.58
C GLY A 138 -14.85 8.77 8.12
N PRO A 139 -13.86 8.80 7.20
CA PRO A 139 -14.03 8.31 5.84
C PRO A 139 -14.44 6.83 5.75
N VAL A 140 -13.94 5.99 6.66
CA VAL A 140 -14.26 4.55 6.73
C VAL A 140 -15.73 4.35 7.07
N TRP A 141 -16.21 5.07 8.09
CA TRP A 141 -17.61 5.04 8.48
C TRP A 141 -18.53 5.48 7.35
N MET A 142 -18.16 6.55 6.63
CA MET A 142 -18.92 7.02 5.46
C MET A 142 -18.96 5.98 4.34
N GLU A 143 -17.85 5.32 4.04
CA GLU A 143 -17.78 4.22 3.08
C GLU A 143 -18.67 3.04 3.52
N TYR A 144 -18.66 2.67 4.80
CA TYR A 144 -19.48 1.58 5.32
C TYR A 144 -20.97 1.89 5.29
N ILE A 145 -21.37 3.10 5.69
CA ILE A 145 -22.78 3.55 5.60
C ILE A 145 -23.24 3.55 4.14
N THR A 146 -22.40 4.02 3.23
CA THR A 146 -22.70 4.03 1.79
C THR A 146 -22.87 2.61 1.26
N PHE A 147 -21.99 1.71 1.67
CA PHE A 147 -22.08 0.30 1.36
C PHE A 147 -23.39 -0.31 1.85
N LEU A 148 -23.75 -0.13 3.13
CA LEU A 148 -25.00 -0.65 3.69
C LEU A 148 -26.25 -0.13 2.97
N LYS A 149 -26.27 1.15 2.58
CA LYS A 149 -27.37 1.75 1.82
C LYS A 149 -27.50 1.20 0.39
N SER A 150 -26.40 0.71 -0.18
CA SER A 150 -26.38 0.14 -1.53
C SER A 150 -26.88 -1.30 -1.59
N LEU A 151 -26.97 -1.98 -0.45
CA LEU A 151 -27.47 -3.34 -0.38
C LEU A 151 -28.98 -3.35 -0.66
N PRO A 152 -29.47 -4.30 -1.48
CA PRO A 152 -30.90 -4.43 -1.70
C PRO A 152 -31.60 -4.67 -0.36
N VAL A 153 -32.64 -3.88 -0.12
CA VAL A 153 -33.54 -4.12 1.02
C VAL A 153 -34.20 -5.47 0.76
N CYS A 154 -34.03 -6.42 1.67
CA CYS A 154 -34.68 -7.72 1.61
C CYS A 154 -36.22 -7.57 1.56
#